data_AF-A0A397B547-F1
#
_entry.id   AF-A0A397B547-F1
#
_cell.length_a   1.000
_cell.length_b   1.000
_cell.length_c   1.000
_cell.angle_alpha   90.00
_cell.angle_beta   90.00
_cell.angle_gamma   90.00
#
_symmetry.space_group_name_H-M   'P 1'
#
loop_
_entity.id
_entity.type
_entity.pdbx_description
1 polymer ?
#
loop_
_entity_poly.entity_id
_entity_poly.type
_entity_poly.pdbx_seq_one_letter_code
_entity_poly.pdbx_strand_id
1 'polypeptide(L)'
;MKKARVGPRRTVHMHLFRSVALAGDLMALITSFQCGIFADLVPYDHEGRYMARMRRGTAPLVLPGRFFKAYGKKSIDLSFLCLDCSSQVYLPLHLAIFEGDEHRVRQWLACKPHWLTPRAFDAAAFHGHMHIVQLLHSLGGAATTAAMDLASLAGHMAMVEFLHRTRGEGCTYRALDEAASAGHLDLVKFLHEHTHGGATVRALDGAAARGFLD
;
A
#
# COMPACT_ATOMS: atom_id res chain seq x y z
N MET A 1 -7.54 57.19 44.20
CA MET A 1 -6.37 56.94 43.34
C MET A 1 -6.28 55.45 43.00
N LYS A 2 -6.34 55.09 41.71
CA LYS A 2 -5.55 54.00 41.06
C LYS A 2 -6.09 53.81 39.64
N LYS A 3 -5.44 54.46 38.66
CA LYS A 3 -5.51 54.09 37.24
C LYS A 3 -4.55 52.91 37.03
N ALA A 4 -5.00 51.81 36.44
CA ALA A 4 -4.12 50.74 35.95
C ALA A 4 -4.43 50.46 34.47
N ARG A 5 -3.36 50.56 33.68
CA ARG A 5 -3.27 50.64 32.21
C ARG A 5 -3.85 49.42 31.49
N VAL A 6 -4.69 49.66 30.49
CA VAL A 6 -5.01 48.69 29.43
C VAL A 6 -3.86 48.71 28.42
N GLY A 7 -3.07 47.65 28.39
CA GLY A 7 -2.01 47.44 27.39
C GLY A 7 -2.57 46.86 26.07
N PRO A 8 -1.95 47.14 24.91
CA PRO A 8 -2.47 46.74 23.61
C PRO A 8 -2.21 45.25 23.37
N ARG A 9 -3.25 44.41 23.46
CA ARG A 9 -3.14 42.94 23.26
C ARG A 9 -3.84 42.39 22.01
N ARG A 10 -4.24 43.21 21.02
CA ARG A 10 -5.07 42.73 19.89
C ARG A 10 -4.51 42.92 18.47
N THR A 11 -3.47 43.72 18.26
CA THR A 11 -3.03 44.08 16.89
C THR A 11 -1.97 43.14 16.30
N VAL A 12 -1.08 42.57 17.12
CA VAL A 12 0.02 41.70 16.65
C VAL A 12 -0.52 40.39 16.04
N HIS A 13 -1.59 39.83 16.62
CA HIS A 13 -2.20 38.58 16.14
C HIS A 13 -2.86 38.71 14.75
N MET A 14 -3.45 39.88 14.44
CA MET A 14 -4.14 40.12 13.17
C MET A 14 -3.17 40.35 12.01
N HIS A 15 -2.03 40.99 12.26
CA HIS A 15 -0.98 41.16 11.26
C HIS A 15 -0.30 39.83 10.93
N LEU A 16 -0.02 39.00 11.95
CA LEU A 16 0.52 37.65 11.73
C LEU A 16 -0.46 36.77 10.95
N PHE A 17 -1.76 36.84 11.28
CA PHE A 17 -2.79 36.09 10.54
C PHE A 17 -2.87 36.53 9.07
N ARG A 18 -2.86 37.83 8.79
CA ARG A 18 -2.85 38.34 7.41
C ARG A 18 -1.57 37.96 6.66
N SER A 19 -0.40 38.02 7.28
CA SER A 19 0.85 37.66 6.61
C SER A 19 0.96 36.17 6.33
N VAL A 20 0.44 35.32 7.23
CA VAL A 20 0.40 33.86 7.05
C VAL A 20 -0.64 33.49 5.99
N ALA A 21 -1.86 34.02 6.07
CA ALA A 21 -2.93 33.71 5.12
C ALA A 21 -2.77 34.35 3.72
N LEU A 22 -1.85 35.28 3.53
CA LEU A 22 -1.54 35.87 2.22
C LEU A 22 -0.20 35.38 1.65
N ALA A 23 0.51 34.49 2.35
CA ALA A 23 1.68 33.83 1.80
C ALA A 23 1.22 32.91 0.66
N GLY A 24 1.65 33.19 -0.57
CA GLY A 24 1.22 32.47 -1.78
C GLY A 24 1.42 30.97 -1.68
N ASP A 25 2.56 30.54 -1.14
CA ASP A 25 2.89 29.12 -0.94
C ASP A 25 1.96 28.45 0.07
N LEU A 26 1.60 29.16 1.15
CA LEU A 26 0.71 28.62 2.18
C LEU A 26 -0.74 28.56 1.67
N MET A 27 -1.20 29.55 0.92
CA MET A 27 -2.53 29.52 0.31
C MET A 27 -2.65 28.44 -0.76
N ALA A 28 -1.60 28.21 -1.56
CA ALA A 28 -1.54 27.06 -2.46
C ALA A 28 -1.63 25.74 -1.68
N LEU A 29 -0.93 25.62 -0.56
CA LEU A 29 -0.96 24.43 0.28
C LEU A 29 -2.32 24.22 0.96
N ILE A 30 -2.94 25.27 1.50
CA ILE A 30 -4.27 25.23 2.13
C ILE A 30 -5.37 24.91 1.11
N THR A 31 -5.32 25.51 -0.09
CA THR A 31 -6.29 25.20 -1.16
C THR A 31 -6.06 23.81 -1.73
N SER A 32 -4.83 23.32 -1.72
CA SER A 32 -4.54 21.94 -2.09
C SER A 32 -5.00 20.94 -1.03
N PHE A 33 -4.97 21.26 0.27
CA PHE A 33 -5.34 20.32 1.34
C PHE A 33 -6.73 20.62 1.89
N GLN A 34 -7.77 20.16 1.20
CA GLN A 34 -9.16 20.36 1.60
C GLN A 34 -9.78 19.07 2.15
N CYS A 35 -10.63 19.19 3.17
CA CYS A 35 -11.32 18.05 3.80
C CYS A 35 -10.38 16.94 4.32
N GLY A 36 -9.13 17.28 4.66
CA GLY A 36 -8.14 16.32 5.16
C GLY A 36 -7.47 15.45 4.10
N ILE A 37 -7.50 15.86 2.82
CA ILE A 37 -6.76 15.26 1.70
C ILE A 37 -6.25 16.31 0.71
N PHE A 38 -5.25 15.94 -0.08
CA PHE A 38 -4.83 16.76 -1.22
C PHE A 38 -5.91 16.78 -2.33
N ALA A 39 -6.01 17.88 -3.06
CA ALA A 39 -7.07 18.14 -4.04
C ALA A 39 -7.01 17.20 -5.24
N ASP A 40 -5.81 16.78 -5.60
CA ASP A 40 -5.54 15.76 -6.62
C ASP A 40 -5.95 14.35 -6.17
N LEU A 41 -6.05 14.08 -4.86
CA LEU A 41 -6.55 12.82 -4.31
C LEU A 41 -8.09 12.75 -4.27
N VAL A 42 -8.80 13.88 -4.34
CA VAL A 42 -10.26 13.95 -4.23
C VAL A 42 -10.98 13.02 -5.23
N PRO A 43 -10.61 12.96 -6.53
CA PRO A 43 -11.25 12.04 -7.48
C PRO A 43 -11.07 10.57 -7.09
N TYR A 44 -9.87 10.19 -6.63
CA TYR A 44 -9.54 8.81 -6.23
C TYR A 44 -10.22 8.41 -4.93
N ASP A 45 -10.37 9.36 -4.01
CA ASP A 45 -11.12 9.19 -2.78
C ASP A 45 -12.60 8.89 -3.06
N HIS A 46 -13.25 9.73 -3.89
CA HIS A 46 -14.64 9.54 -4.28
C HIS A 46 -14.85 8.22 -5.03
N GLU A 47 -13.95 7.89 -5.95
CA GLU A 47 -14.01 6.65 -6.71
C GLU A 47 -13.87 5.43 -5.80
N GLY A 48 -12.86 5.39 -4.92
CA GLY A 48 -12.66 4.28 -4.00
C GLY A 48 -13.85 4.08 -3.05
N ARG A 49 -14.41 5.17 -2.51
CA ARG A 49 -15.63 5.07 -1.67
C ARG A 49 -16.84 4.58 -2.46
N TYR A 50 -17.01 5.04 -3.70
CA TYR A 50 -18.09 4.59 -4.57
C TYR A 50 -17.96 3.09 -4.88
N MET A 51 -16.76 2.63 -5.26
CA MET A 51 -16.47 1.23 -5.53
C MET A 51 -16.71 0.34 -4.29
N ALA A 52 -16.27 0.80 -3.11
CA ALA A 52 -16.50 0.10 -1.86
C ALA A 52 -17.99 -0.07 -1.55
N ARG A 53 -18.80 0.98 -1.82
CA ARG A 53 -20.25 0.94 -1.59
C ARG A 53 -21.00 0.06 -2.60
N MET A 54 -20.54 0.02 -3.85
CA MET A 54 -21.20 -0.75 -4.92
C MET A 54 -20.92 -2.25 -4.81
N ARG A 55 -19.83 -2.65 -4.15
CA ARG A 55 -19.47 -4.04 -3.97
C ARG A 55 -20.41 -4.73 -2.97
N ARG A 56 -21.08 -5.81 -3.40
CA ARG A 56 -21.93 -6.65 -2.55
C ARG A 56 -21.25 -7.98 -2.23
N GLY A 57 -21.08 -8.27 -0.95
CA GLY A 57 -20.54 -9.56 -0.48
C GLY A 57 -19.12 -9.85 -0.99
N THR A 58 -18.92 -11.03 -1.57
CA THR A 58 -17.65 -11.50 -2.14
C THR A 58 -17.49 -11.20 -3.63
N ALA A 59 -18.40 -10.39 -4.22
CA ALA A 59 -18.33 -10.05 -5.63
C ALA A 59 -16.97 -9.42 -6.01
N PRO A 60 -16.45 -9.71 -7.22
CA PRO A 60 -15.22 -9.12 -7.68
C PRO A 60 -15.38 -7.60 -7.86
N LEU A 61 -14.31 -6.87 -7.58
CA LEU A 61 -14.26 -5.42 -7.69
C LEU A 61 -14.18 -5.03 -9.17
N VAL A 62 -15.13 -4.23 -9.66
CA VAL A 62 -15.10 -3.69 -11.02
C VAL A 62 -14.12 -2.52 -11.05
N LEU A 63 -13.08 -2.63 -11.88
CA LEU A 63 -12.04 -1.62 -11.93
C LEU A 63 -12.44 -0.43 -12.83
N PRO A 64 -11.98 0.78 -12.50
CA PRO A 64 -12.04 1.93 -13.39
C PRO A 64 -11.36 1.67 -14.74
N GLY A 65 -11.82 2.35 -15.79
CA GLY A 65 -11.35 2.13 -17.16
C GLY A 65 -9.84 2.26 -17.37
N ARG A 66 -9.16 3.06 -16.53
CA ARG A 66 -7.70 3.24 -16.57
C ARG A 66 -6.93 1.95 -16.33
N PHE A 67 -7.52 0.97 -15.64
CA PHE A 67 -6.88 -0.32 -15.36
C PHE A 67 -7.02 -1.33 -16.49
N PHE A 68 -8.00 -1.16 -17.40
CA PHE A 68 -8.27 -2.16 -18.44
C PHE A 68 -7.11 -2.30 -19.42
N LYS A 69 -6.40 -1.21 -19.72
CA LYS A 69 -5.24 -1.23 -20.60
C LYS A 69 -4.07 -2.02 -20.00
N ALA A 70 -3.91 -1.97 -18.67
CA ALA A 70 -2.82 -2.65 -17.97
C ALA A 70 -3.10 -4.13 -17.73
N TYR A 71 -4.35 -4.51 -17.46
CA TYR A 71 -4.68 -5.86 -16.95
C TYR A 71 -5.57 -6.70 -17.86
N GLY A 72 -6.19 -6.13 -18.91
CA GLY A 72 -7.06 -6.87 -19.83
C GLY A 72 -8.35 -7.43 -19.19
N LYS A 73 -8.58 -7.22 -17.89
CA LYS A 73 -9.74 -7.69 -17.14
C LYS A 73 -10.54 -6.52 -16.57
N LYS A 74 -11.87 -6.66 -16.60
CA LYS A 74 -12.79 -5.64 -16.09
C LYS A 74 -13.00 -5.68 -14.58
N SER A 75 -12.72 -6.83 -13.99
CA SER A 75 -12.91 -7.06 -12.56
C SER A 75 -11.75 -7.87 -11.99
N ILE A 76 -11.41 -7.59 -10.74
CA ILE A 76 -10.41 -8.31 -9.97
C ILE A 76 -11.00 -8.76 -8.65
N ASP A 77 -10.44 -9.83 -8.09
CA ASP A 77 -10.73 -10.19 -6.71
C ASP A 77 -9.97 -9.25 -5.75
N LEU A 78 -10.53 -8.99 -4.56
CA LEU A 78 -9.88 -8.15 -3.54
C LEU A 78 -8.59 -8.78 -3.01
N SER A 79 -8.44 -10.10 -3.15
CA SER A 79 -7.19 -10.80 -2.83
C SER A 79 -5.99 -10.20 -3.55
N PHE A 80 -6.16 -9.73 -4.80
CA PHE A 80 -5.10 -9.05 -5.55
C PHE A 80 -4.72 -7.70 -4.95
N LEU A 81 -5.59 -7.06 -4.16
CA LEU A 81 -5.30 -5.81 -3.46
C LEU A 81 -4.87 -6.03 -2.01
N CYS A 82 -4.69 -7.29 -1.59
CA CYS A 82 -4.47 -7.71 -0.19
C CYS A 82 -5.55 -7.22 0.80
N LEU A 83 -6.75 -6.92 0.29
CA LEU A 83 -7.88 -6.41 1.06
C LEU A 83 -8.93 -7.49 1.33
N ASP A 84 -9.64 -7.33 2.45
CA ASP A 84 -10.85 -8.08 2.76
C ASP A 84 -12.11 -7.18 2.66
N CYS A 85 -13.29 -7.79 2.80
CA CYS A 85 -14.56 -7.07 2.69
C CYS A 85 -14.76 -6.01 3.79
N SER A 86 -14.09 -6.14 4.94
CA SER A 86 -14.11 -5.19 6.07
C SER A 86 -13.17 -4.01 5.89
N SER A 87 -12.11 -4.15 5.09
CA SER A 87 -11.00 -3.20 4.98
C SER A 87 -11.12 -2.24 3.79
N GLN A 88 -12.32 -2.12 3.21
CA GLN A 88 -12.55 -1.33 2.00
C GLN A 88 -12.34 0.19 2.18
N VAL A 89 -12.28 0.67 3.43
CA VAL A 89 -11.92 2.07 3.71
C VAL A 89 -10.51 2.43 3.21
N TYR A 90 -9.62 1.44 3.14
CA TYR A 90 -8.25 1.60 2.64
C TYR A 90 -8.13 1.36 1.13
N LEU A 91 -9.25 1.15 0.43
CA LEU A 91 -9.25 0.86 -1.00
C LEU A 91 -8.52 1.92 -1.83
N PRO A 92 -8.66 3.25 -1.59
CA PRO A 92 -7.93 4.25 -2.37
C PRO A 92 -6.41 4.10 -2.27
N LEU A 93 -5.88 3.80 -1.08
CA LEU A 93 -4.45 3.57 -0.88
C LEU A 93 -3.99 2.29 -1.59
N HIS A 94 -4.72 1.19 -1.45
CA HIS A 94 -4.36 -0.07 -2.10
C HIS A 94 -4.45 0.01 -3.62
N LEU A 95 -5.39 0.79 -4.17
CA LEU A 95 -5.42 1.07 -5.60
C LEU A 95 -4.19 1.87 -6.05
N ALA A 96 -3.75 2.86 -5.29
CA ALA A 96 -2.52 3.59 -5.60
C ALA A 96 -1.27 2.68 -5.53
N ILE A 97 -1.21 1.77 -4.56
CA ILE A 97 -0.16 0.75 -4.47
C ILE A 97 -0.23 -0.19 -5.66
N PHE A 98 -1.42 -0.69 -5.99
CA PHE A 98 -1.65 -1.56 -7.15
C PHE A 98 -1.24 -0.89 -8.47
N GLU A 99 -1.47 0.43 -8.61
CA GLU A 99 -1.00 1.23 -9.74
C GLU A 99 0.53 1.42 -9.78
N GLY A 100 1.21 1.26 -8.64
CA GLY A 100 2.63 1.59 -8.50
C GLY A 100 2.91 3.09 -8.37
N ASP A 101 1.89 3.92 -8.13
CA ASP A 101 2.01 5.36 -8.02
C ASP A 101 2.52 5.77 -6.63
N GLU A 102 3.84 5.87 -6.51
CA GLU A 102 4.51 6.27 -5.28
C GLU A 102 4.07 7.66 -4.79
N HIS A 103 3.82 8.58 -5.71
CA HIS A 103 3.46 9.95 -5.36
C HIS A 103 2.11 9.97 -4.63
N ARG A 104 1.11 9.28 -5.19
CA ARG A 104 -0.20 9.12 -4.54
C ARG A 104 -0.08 8.39 -3.21
N VAL A 105 0.75 7.35 -3.11
CA VAL A 105 0.97 6.64 -1.84
C VAL A 105 1.54 7.57 -0.77
N ARG A 106 2.56 8.37 -1.11
CA ARG A 106 3.14 9.38 -0.19
C ARG A 106 2.09 10.38 0.27
N GLN A 107 1.30 10.91 -0.67
CA GLN A 107 0.25 11.87 -0.36
C GLN A 107 -0.83 11.27 0.55
N TRP A 108 -1.28 10.04 0.26
CA TRP A 108 -2.26 9.35 1.09
C TRP A 108 -1.77 9.15 2.51
N LEU A 109 -0.53 8.68 2.67
CA LEU A 109 0.07 8.45 3.99
C LEU A 109 0.38 9.76 4.74
N ALA A 110 0.68 10.85 4.03
CA ALA A 110 0.80 12.18 4.63
C ALA A 110 -0.55 12.69 5.18
N CYS A 111 -1.65 12.44 4.46
CA CYS A 111 -2.99 12.82 4.91
C CYS A 111 -3.53 11.88 6.01
N LYS A 112 -3.21 10.59 5.90
CA LYS A 112 -3.78 9.50 6.71
C LYS A 112 -2.69 8.51 7.13
N PRO A 113 -1.85 8.85 8.11
CA PRO A 113 -0.76 7.97 8.55
C PRO A 113 -1.25 6.61 9.07
N HIS A 114 -2.43 6.57 9.69
CA HIS A 114 -3.07 5.35 10.21
C HIS A 114 -3.49 4.35 9.11
N TRP A 115 -3.42 4.73 7.83
CA TRP A 115 -3.64 3.81 6.71
C TRP A 115 -2.41 2.95 6.39
N LEU A 116 -1.25 3.24 7.00
CA LEU A 116 -0.07 2.40 6.95
C LEU A 116 -0.30 1.11 7.76
N THR A 117 -1.02 0.18 7.14
CA THR A 117 -1.32 -1.13 7.71
C THR A 117 -0.33 -2.17 7.17
N PRO A 118 -0.14 -3.31 7.86
CA PRO A 118 0.69 -4.38 7.33
C PRO A 118 0.21 -4.88 5.96
N ARG A 119 -1.11 -4.86 5.71
CA ARG A 119 -1.70 -5.21 4.41
C ARG A 119 -1.27 -4.29 3.27
N ALA A 120 -1.07 -3.00 3.54
CA ALA A 120 -0.54 -2.08 2.54
C ALA A 120 0.91 -2.45 2.16
N PHE A 121 1.70 -2.89 3.14
CA PHE A 121 3.06 -3.40 2.92
C PHE A 121 3.04 -4.71 2.14
N ASP A 122 2.19 -5.66 2.54
CA ASP A 122 2.00 -6.94 1.86
C ASP A 122 1.57 -6.74 0.39
N ALA A 123 0.67 -5.78 0.11
CA ALA A 123 0.25 -5.42 -1.24
C ALA A 123 1.40 -4.89 -2.09
N ALA A 124 2.23 -4.00 -1.53
CA ALA A 124 3.38 -3.45 -2.24
C ALA A 124 4.41 -4.55 -2.57
N ALA A 125 4.60 -5.51 -1.65
CA ALA A 125 5.44 -6.69 -1.86
C ALA A 125 4.87 -7.63 -2.94
N PHE A 126 3.56 -7.90 -2.90
CA PHE A 126 2.87 -8.77 -3.86
C PHE A 126 2.95 -8.25 -5.30
N HIS A 127 2.93 -6.93 -5.51
CA HIS A 127 3.05 -6.32 -6.84
C HIS A 127 4.49 -6.00 -7.25
N GLY A 128 5.48 -6.25 -6.39
CA GLY A 128 6.88 -6.05 -6.72
C GLY A 128 7.30 -4.58 -6.79
N HIS A 129 6.52 -3.65 -6.23
CA HIS A 129 6.81 -2.22 -6.24
C HIS A 129 7.88 -1.86 -5.21
N MET A 130 9.14 -2.16 -5.55
CA MET A 130 10.31 -1.99 -4.66
C MET A 130 10.42 -0.57 -4.09
N HIS A 131 10.16 0.45 -4.91
CA HIS A 131 10.19 1.86 -4.52
C HIS A 131 9.12 2.17 -3.44
N ILE A 132 7.92 1.60 -3.57
CA ILE A 132 6.88 1.73 -2.55
C ILE A 132 7.29 0.97 -1.28
N VAL A 133 7.80 -0.25 -1.39
CA VAL A 133 8.24 -1.03 -0.22
C VAL A 133 9.34 -0.31 0.57
N GLN A 134 10.31 0.29 -0.12
CA GLN A 134 11.35 1.10 0.52
C GLN A 134 10.76 2.33 1.23
N LEU A 135 9.81 3.01 0.59
CA LEU A 135 9.06 4.11 1.21
C LEU A 135 8.34 3.63 2.48
N LEU A 136 7.52 2.58 2.40
CA LEU A 136 6.77 2.06 3.55
C LEU A 136 7.70 1.61 4.67
N HIS A 137 8.85 1.01 4.33
CA HIS A 137 9.88 0.63 5.30
C HIS A 137 10.48 1.85 5.99
N SER A 138 10.82 2.91 5.25
CA SER A 138 11.35 4.17 5.81
C SER A 138 10.37 4.88 6.75
N LEU A 139 9.07 4.68 6.54
CA LEU A 139 8.00 5.22 7.39
C LEU A 139 7.73 4.37 8.65
N GLY A 140 8.50 3.29 8.86
CA GLY A 140 8.31 2.38 10.00
C GLY A 140 7.12 1.43 9.80
N GLY A 141 6.71 1.16 8.56
CA GLY A 141 5.65 0.21 8.25
C GLY A 141 5.99 -1.19 8.75
N ALA A 142 5.06 -1.79 9.49
CA ALA A 142 5.16 -3.19 9.89
C ALA A 142 4.88 -4.09 8.68
N ALA A 143 5.75 -5.08 8.44
CA ALA A 143 5.46 -6.15 7.49
C ALA A 143 4.94 -7.38 8.25
N THR A 144 4.35 -8.31 7.52
CA THR A 144 4.03 -9.64 8.05
C THR A 144 4.81 -10.70 7.28
N THR A 145 4.76 -11.95 7.75
CA THR A 145 5.26 -13.09 6.96
C THR A 145 4.56 -13.21 5.60
N ALA A 146 3.33 -12.69 5.48
CA ALA A 146 2.61 -12.68 4.21
C ALA A 146 3.29 -11.83 3.14
N ALA A 147 4.06 -10.80 3.49
CA ALA A 147 4.80 -10.00 2.51
C ALA A 147 5.77 -10.87 1.69
N MET A 148 6.54 -11.74 2.35
CA MET A 148 7.49 -12.64 1.67
C MET A 148 6.75 -13.80 0.99
N ASP A 149 5.72 -14.36 1.62
CA ASP A 149 4.91 -15.43 1.01
C ASP A 149 4.25 -14.96 -0.30
N LEU A 150 3.66 -13.76 -0.31
CA LEU A 150 3.01 -13.16 -1.48
C LEU A 150 4.01 -12.72 -2.55
N ALA A 151 5.13 -12.11 -2.16
CA ALA A 151 6.21 -11.81 -3.10
C ALA A 151 6.75 -13.09 -3.77
N SER A 152 6.74 -14.22 -3.04
CA SER A 152 7.17 -15.51 -3.55
C SER A 152 6.18 -16.10 -4.55
N LEU A 153 4.89 -16.04 -4.24
CA LEU A 153 3.82 -16.37 -5.19
C LEU A 153 3.94 -15.58 -6.50
N ALA A 154 4.22 -14.28 -6.40
CA ALA A 154 4.37 -13.39 -7.55
C ALA A 154 5.71 -13.54 -8.30
N GLY A 155 6.68 -14.27 -7.74
CA GLY A 155 7.99 -14.52 -8.36
C GLY A 155 8.95 -13.34 -8.27
N HIS A 156 8.78 -12.44 -7.30
CA HIS A 156 9.61 -11.25 -7.15
C HIS A 156 10.91 -11.54 -6.38
N MET A 157 11.88 -12.18 -7.03
CA MET A 157 13.19 -12.55 -6.43
C MET A 157 13.86 -11.39 -5.67
N ALA A 158 14.04 -10.23 -6.33
CA ALA A 158 14.67 -9.08 -5.71
C ALA A 158 13.91 -8.57 -4.47
N MET A 159 12.58 -8.67 -4.46
CA MET A 159 11.74 -8.33 -3.32
C MET A 159 11.96 -9.31 -2.17
N VAL A 160 11.98 -10.61 -2.45
CA VAL A 160 12.22 -11.67 -1.45
C VAL A 160 13.61 -11.52 -0.83
N GLU A 161 14.65 -11.28 -1.63
CA GLU A 161 16.00 -10.99 -1.12
C GLU A 161 16.03 -9.76 -0.22
N PHE A 162 15.38 -8.67 -0.65
CA PHE A 162 15.29 -7.44 0.15
C PHE A 162 14.62 -7.71 1.49
N LEU A 163 13.45 -8.36 1.49
CA LEU A 163 12.70 -8.68 2.70
C LEU A 163 13.50 -9.61 3.61
N HIS A 164 14.16 -10.62 3.05
CA HIS A 164 14.97 -11.57 3.83
C HIS A 164 16.17 -10.90 4.53
N ARG A 165 16.83 -9.93 3.88
CA ARG A 165 17.98 -9.23 4.46
C ARG A 165 17.61 -8.12 5.43
N THR A 166 16.49 -7.44 5.21
CA THR A 166 16.14 -6.22 5.95
C THR A 166 15.13 -6.44 7.07
N ARG A 167 14.39 -7.55 7.04
CA ARG A 167 13.25 -7.80 7.93
C ARG A 167 13.41 -9.14 8.66
N GLY A 168 13.05 -9.15 9.94
CA GLY A 168 13.18 -10.32 10.82
C GLY A 168 11.94 -11.20 10.88
N GLU A 169 10.83 -10.77 10.29
CA GLU A 169 9.56 -11.49 10.27
C GLU A 169 9.68 -12.84 9.53
N GLY A 170 10.55 -12.93 8.52
CA GLY A 170 10.80 -14.14 7.74
C GLY A 170 9.63 -14.51 6.81
N CYS A 171 9.58 -15.79 6.44
CA CYS A 171 8.48 -16.39 5.67
C CYS A 171 7.90 -17.60 6.37
N THR A 172 6.74 -18.04 5.92
CA THR A 172 6.19 -19.34 6.31
C THR A 172 6.54 -20.41 5.28
N TYR A 173 6.16 -21.67 5.53
CA TYR A 173 6.23 -22.74 4.53
C TYR A 173 5.47 -22.39 3.23
N ARG A 174 4.52 -21.43 3.29
CA ARG A 174 3.77 -20.98 2.12
C ARG A 174 4.66 -20.31 1.08
N ALA A 175 5.72 -19.60 1.46
CA ALA A 175 6.59 -18.98 0.46
C ALA A 175 7.13 -20.00 -0.54
N LEU A 176 7.62 -21.14 -0.05
CA LEU A 176 8.17 -22.20 -0.91
C LEU A 176 7.06 -22.94 -1.65
N ASP A 177 5.95 -23.29 -0.97
CA ASP A 177 4.80 -23.95 -1.61
C ASP A 177 4.22 -23.10 -2.76
N GLU A 178 4.04 -21.81 -2.55
CA GLU A 178 3.49 -20.88 -3.54
C GLU A 178 4.49 -20.61 -4.67
N ALA A 179 5.78 -20.50 -4.37
CA ALA A 179 6.84 -20.36 -5.38
C ALA A 179 6.90 -21.58 -6.31
N ALA A 180 6.87 -22.80 -5.73
CA ALA A 180 6.86 -24.05 -6.47
C ALA A 180 5.58 -24.20 -7.29
N SER A 181 4.43 -23.91 -6.68
CA SER A 181 3.14 -23.91 -7.37
C SER A 181 3.09 -22.88 -8.50
N ALA A 182 3.83 -21.78 -8.42
CA ALA A 182 3.87 -20.76 -9.47
C ALA A 182 4.99 -20.98 -10.51
N GLY A 183 5.83 -22.00 -10.33
CA GLY A 183 6.90 -22.36 -11.27
C GLY A 183 8.17 -21.52 -11.13
N HIS A 184 8.36 -20.82 -10.01
CA HIS A 184 9.51 -19.95 -9.79
C HIS A 184 10.72 -20.73 -9.24
N LEU A 185 11.30 -21.62 -10.07
CA LEU A 185 12.35 -22.56 -9.65
C LEU A 185 13.55 -21.89 -8.98
N ASP A 186 14.04 -20.78 -9.52
CA ASP A 186 15.18 -20.06 -8.92
C ASP A 186 14.83 -19.51 -7.53
N LEU A 187 13.59 -19.05 -7.36
CA LEU A 187 13.10 -18.60 -6.08
C LEU A 187 12.95 -19.76 -5.08
N VAL A 188 12.50 -20.93 -5.54
CA VAL A 188 12.44 -22.15 -4.71
C VAL A 188 13.82 -22.54 -4.22
N LYS A 189 14.85 -22.51 -5.08
CA LYS A 189 16.24 -22.78 -4.68
C LYS A 189 16.72 -21.78 -3.63
N PHE A 190 16.50 -20.48 -3.88
CA PHE A 190 16.86 -19.43 -2.94
C PHE A 190 16.20 -19.64 -1.57
N LEU A 191 14.88 -19.86 -1.54
CA LEU A 191 14.13 -20.07 -0.31
C LEU A 191 14.56 -21.35 0.41
N HIS A 192 14.85 -22.43 -0.32
CA HIS A 192 15.32 -23.69 0.27
C HIS A 192 16.69 -23.54 0.94
N GLU A 193 17.60 -22.76 0.34
CA GLU A 193 18.95 -22.54 0.87
C GLU A 193 18.98 -21.54 2.04
N HIS A 194 18.12 -20.52 2.00
CA HIS A 194 18.23 -19.35 2.89
C HIS A 194 17.12 -19.26 3.94
N THR A 195 16.08 -20.09 3.88
CA THR A 195 14.96 -20.03 4.84
C THR A 195 14.74 -21.34 5.55
N HIS A 196 14.42 -21.26 6.85
CA HIS A 196 14.10 -22.43 7.68
C HIS A 196 12.67 -22.96 7.45
N GLY A 197 11.88 -22.29 6.58
CA GLY A 197 10.45 -22.52 6.43
C GLY A 197 10.07 -23.88 5.84
N GLY A 198 10.98 -24.54 5.14
CA GLY A 198 10.73 -25.84 4.52
C GLY A 198 9.62 -25.80 3.47
N ALA A 199 9.43 -26.94 2.80
CA ALA A 199 8.34 -27.18 1.85
C ALA A 199 7.32 -28.13 2.47
N THR A 200 6.05 -28.01 2.08
CA THR A 200 5.06 -29.06 2.35
C THR A 200 4.81 -29.89 1.09
N VAL A 201 4.00 -30.94 1.21
CA VAL A 201 3.57 -31.76 0.07
C VAL A 201 2.88 -30.91 -1.01
N ARG A 202 2.29 -29.77 -0.62
CA ARG A 202 1.65 -28.82 -1.54
C ARG A 202 2.59 -28.21 -2.57
N ALA A 203 3.87 -28.05 -2.25
CA ALA A 203 4.86 -27.57 -3.20
C ALA A 203 4.93 -28.49 -4.43
N LEU A 204 5.05 -29.80 -4.19
CA LEU A 204 5.15 -30.81 -5.25
C LEU A 204 3.81 -31.00 -5.96
N ASP A 205 2.71 -31.10 -5.21
CA ASP A 205 1.36 -31.25 -5.80
C ASP A 205 1.02 -30.06 -6.70
N GLY A 206 1.32 -28.84 -6.24
CA GLY A 206 1.05 -27.61 -6.98
C GLY A 206 1.92 -27.47 -8.24
N ALA A 207 3.20 -27.80 -8.15
CA ALA A 207 4.11 -27.83 -9.30
C ALA A 207 3.66 -28.88 -10.33
N ALA A 208 3.35 -30.10 -9.89
CA ALA A 208 2.88 -31.18 -10.75
C ALA A 208 1.53 -30.84 -11.42
N ALA A 209 0.58 -30.27 -10.68
CA ALA A 209 -0.73 -29.87 -11.20
C ALA A 209 -0.63 -28.79 -12.31
N ARG A 210 0.45 -28.01 -12.32
CA ARG A 210 0.71 -26.96 -13.32
C ARG A 210 1.76 -27.33 -14.36
N GLY A 211 2.31 -28.55 -14.27
CA GLY A 211 3.28 -29.07 -15.25
C GLY A 211 4.70 -28.53 -15.08
N PHE A 212 5.05 -28.00 -13.91
CA PHE A 212 6.41 -27.56 -13.59
C PHE A 212 7.22 -28.77 -13.09
N LEU A 213 8.02 -29.38 -13.98
CA LEU A 213 8.76 -30.63 -13.74
C LEU A 213 10.29 -30.48 -13.82
N ASP A 214 10.78 -29.26 -14.03
CA ASP A 214 12.22 -28.93 -14.10
C ASP A 214 12.89 -28.99 -12.72
#